data_AF-A0A919JGT6-F1
#
_entry.id   AF-A0A919JGT6-F1
#
_cell.length_a   1.000
_cell.length_b   1.000
_cell.length_c   1.000
_cell.angle_alpha   90.00
_cell.angle_beta   90.00
_cell.angle_gamma   90.00
#
_symmetry.space_group_name_H-M   'P 1'
#
loop_
_entity.id
_entity.type
_entity.pdbx_description
1 polymer ?
#
loop_
_entity_poly.entity_id
_entity_poly.type
_entity_poly.pdbx_seq_one_letter_code
_entity_poly.pdbx_strand_id
1 'polypeptide(L)'
;MTIVPEELAQQAARFAAAHEMTVVPAIPEATGGLVADIDPAAMTLDAFLALAGRFGGGLLYLRLRRVRDGLPPSPEFARHAGEAGAVELAFVANGVLHCWEQVTDWFDEWEGRSLEQRGQEIADALRRDVAGPAPDDSGQDREDQRAYEEYQAMTEHQRDEVIDGVVGLLLADPEFRAAKGDGQRHTIAKRVVRSAGVNRWLHSAARNAAVLTAAARAGEHHDVITGRLDELAAQVRDGEGYRAAASAAGRRRAVETFLQELADGYWIPGDIREEVYARTVRLGRTG
;
A
#
# COMPACT_ATOMS: atom_id res chain seq x y z
N MET A 1 34.21 0.44 -9.25
CA MET A 1 33.93 1.11 -10.53
C MET A 1 33.02 2.27 -10.19
N THR A 2 33.42 3.52 -10.48
CA THR A 2 32.59 4.68 -10.13
C THR A 2 31.39 4.71 -11.05
N ILE A 3 30.20 4.60 -10.47
CA ILE A 3 28.95 4.64 -11.20
C ILE A 3 28.57 6.11 -11.39
N VAL A 4 28.30 6.50 -12.64
CA VAL A 4 27.90 7.87 -12.99
C VAL A 4 26.48 7.84 -13.57
N PRO A 5 25.44 8.17 -12.78
CA PRO A 5 24.05 8.08 -13.23
C PRO A 5 23.75 8.85 -14.53
N GLU A 6 24.39 10.00 -14.75
CA GLU A 6 24.24 10.74 -16.01
C GLU A 6 24.75 9.98 -17.24
N GLU A 7 25.86 9.23 -17.12
CA GLU A 7 26.40 8.45 -18.22
C GLU A 7 25.46 7.30 -18.61
N LEU A 8 24.89 6.64 -17.59
CA LEU A 8 23.91 5.58 -17.76
C LEU A 8 22.61 6.11 -18.41
N ALA A 9 22.13 7.28 -17.98
CA ALA A 9 20.98 7.93 -18.61
C ALA A 9 21.26 8.32 -20.07
N GLN A 10 22.45 8.82 -20.38
CA GLN A 10 22.87 9.11 -21.76
C GLN A 10 22.97 7.85 -22.62
N GLN A 11 23.43 6.73 -22.05
CA GLN A 11 23.44 5.43 -22.72
C GLN A 11 22.03 4.95 -23.04
N ALA A 12 21.11 5.00 -22.06
CA ALA A 12 19.71 4.64 -22.25
C ALA A 12 19.01 5.53 -23.30
N ALA A 13 19.24 6.84 -23.28
CA ALA A 13 18.69 7.76 -24.27
C ALA A 13 19.21 7.49 -25.70
N ARG A 14 20.52 7.19 -25.85
CA ARG A 14 21.10 6.79 -27.13
C ARG A 14 20.52 5.48 -27.64
N PHE A 15 20.33 4.51 -26.74
CA PHE A 15 19.71 3.24 -27.08
C PHE A 15 18.27 3.44 -27.57
N ALA A 16 17.47 4.23 -26.85
CA ALA A 16 16.09 4.53 -27.22
C ALA A 16 16.01 5.18 -28.61
N ALA A 17 16.89 6.15 -28.90
CA ALA A 17 16.96 6.78 -30.22
C ALA A 17 17.31 5.79 -31.33
N ALA A 18 18.24 4.85 -31.08
CA ALA A 18 18.64 3.84 -32.06
C ALA A 18 17.56 2.77 -32.33
N HIS A 19 16.61 2.59 -31.41
CA HIS A 19 15.56 1.56 -31.49
C HIS A 19 14.15 2.16 -31.61
N GLU A 20 14.05 3.42 -32.04
CA GLU A 20 12.78 4.14 -32.25
C GLU A 20 11.86 4.16 -31.02
N MET A 21 12.43 4.10 -29.81
CA MET A 21 11.69 4.19 -28.56
C MET A 21 11.51 5.66 -28.14
N THR A 22 10.35 5.97 -27.59
CA THR A 22 10.08 7.30 -26.99
C THR A 22 10.53 7.32 -25.54
N VAL A 23 11.42 8.26 -25.20
CA VAL A 23 11.85 8.49 -23.81
C VAL A 23 10.79 9.32 -23.09
N VAL A 24 10.30 8.81 -21.97
CA VAL A 24 9.35 9.50 -21.10
C VAL A 24 10.06 9.92 -19.80
N PRO A 25 10.12 11.21 -19.44
CA PRO A 25 10.94 11.70 -18.34
C PRO A 25 10.29 11.52 -16.95
N ALA A 26 9.64 10.38 -16.70
CA ALA A 26 9.00 10.04 -15.43
C ALA A 26 8.77 8.53 -15.33
N ILE A 27 8.93 7.94 -14.15
CA ILE A 27 8.49 6.56 -13.88
C ILE A 27 7.02 6.62 -13.40
N PRO A 28 6.09 5.85 -13.99
CA PRO A 28 4.70 5.79 -13.52
C PRO A 28 4.63 5.31 -12.06
N GLU A 29 3.81 5.98 -11.24
CA GLU A 29 3.52 5.49 -9.90
C GLU A 29 2.65 4.23 -10.00
N ALA A 30 3.11 3.12 -9.39
CA ALA A 30 2.38 1.86 -9.38
C ALA A 30 1.15 1.94 -8.48
N THR A 31 0.06 2.48 -9.01
CA THR A 31 -1.22 2.64 -8.29
C THR A 31 -2.11 1.39 -8.32
N GLY A 32 -1.53 0.22 -8.60
CA GLY A 32 -2.25 -1.06 -8.65
C GLY A 32 -1.80 -2.06 -9.72
N GLY A 33 -0.68 -1.83 -10.42
CA GLY A 33 -0.09 -2.76 -11.40
C GLY A 33 1.03 -3.62 -10.80
N LEU A 34 1.36 -4.73 -11.47
CA LEU A 34 2.52 -5.55 -11.11
C LEU A 34 3.82 -4.82 -11.46
N VAL A 35 4.73 -4.73 -10.51
CA VAL A 35 6.06 -4.15 -10.68
C VAL A 35 7.10 -5.25 -10.52
N ALA A 36 8.07 -5.28 -11.42
CA ALA A 36 9.22 -6.16 -11.33
C ALA A 36 10.49 -5.31 -11.22
N ASP A 37 11.03 -5.21 -10.01
CA ASP A 37 12.27 -4.50 -9.74
C ASP A 37 13.46 -5.41 -10.06
N ILE A 38 14.33 -4.95 -10.96
CA ILE A 38 15.47 -5.69 -11.47
C ILE A 38 16.73 -5.06 -10.91
N ASP A 39 17.41 -5.82 -10.05
CA ASP A 39 18.68 -5.42 -9.45
C ASP A 39 19.79 -5.30 -10.53
N PRO A 40 20.54 -4.18 -10.58
CA PRO A 40 21.71 -4.03 -11.45
C PRO A 40 22.78 -5.12 -11.31
N ALA A 41 22.89 -5.75 -10.14
CA ALA A 41 23.78 -6.89 -9.91
C ALA A 41 23.28 -8.17 -10.61
N ALA A 42 21.96 -8.31 -10.79
CA ALA A 42 21.34 -9.42 -11.50
C ALA A 42 21.25 -9.16 -13.01
N MET A 43 21.12 -7.90 -13.44
CA MET A 43 21.01 -7.53 -14.84
C MET A 43 21.71 -6.21 -15.15
N THR A 44 22.70 -6.28 -16.04
CA THR A 44 23.37 -5.08 -16.56
C THR A 44 22.42 -4.17 -17.34
N LEU A 45 22.77 -2.88 -17.42
CA LEU A 45 22.00 -1.90 -18.20
C LEU A 45 21.77 -2.34 -19.66
N ASP A 46 22.81 -2.85 -20.33
CA ASP A 46 22.68 -3.29 -21.72
C ASP A 46 21.68 -4.45 -21.89
N ALA A 47 21.69 -5.39 -20.95
CA ALA A 47 20.72 -6.49 -20.94
C ALA A 47 19.30 -5.99 -20.68
N PHE A 48 19.12 -5.04 -19.76
CA PHE A 48 17.83 -4.41 -19.50
C PHE A 48 17.30 -3.65 -20.72
N LEU A 49 18.14 -2.84 -21.37
CA LEU A 49 17.78 -2.11 -22.59
C LEU A 49 17.44 -3.05 -23.75
N ALA A 50 18.18 -4.16 -23.91
CA ALA A 50 17.86 -5.18 -24.91
C ALA A 50 16.47 -5.80 -24.68
N LEU A 51 16.07 -6.04 -23.42
CA LEU A 51 14.71 -6.48 -23.10
C LEU A 51 13.68 -5.39 -23.41
N ALA A 52 13.96 -4.14 -23.04
CA ALA A 52 13.10 -3.01 -23.31
C ALA A 52 12.86 -2.82 -24.82
N GLY A 53 13.90 -2.90 -25.65
CA GLY A 53 13.79 -2.80 -27.10
C GLY A 53 13.02 -3.97 -27.72
N ARG A 54 13.06 -5.15 -27.11
CA ARG A 54 12.36 -6.34 -27.60
C ARG A 54 10.89 -6.40 -27.19
N PHE A 55 10.55 -5.92 -25.98
CA PHE A 55 9.23 -6.15 -25.38
C PHE A 55 8.50 -4.88 -24.90
N GLY A 56 9.20 -3.75 -24.76
CA GLY A 56 8.72 -2.54 -24.07
C GLY A 56 7.74 -1.65 -24.83
N GLY A 57 7.14 -2.15 -25.92
CA GLY A 57 6.07 -1.44 -26.63
C GLY A 57 6.44 -0.06 -27.19
N GLY A 58 7.74 0.23 -27.34
CA GLY A 58 8.25 1.50 -27.86
C GLY A 58 8.35 2.64 -26.86
N LEU A 59 8.11 2.41 -25.56
CA LEU A 59 8.30 3.41 -24.50
C LEU A 59 9.44 3.02 -23.57
N LEU A 60 10.30 3.98 -23.25
CA LEU A 60 11.31 3.86 -22.21
C LEU A 60 11.13 5.02 -21.22
N TYR A 61 10.72 4.69 -20.00
CA TYR A 61 10.66 5.65 -18.91
C TYR A 61 12.07 5.84 -18.35
N LEU A 62 12.48 7.09 -18.17
CA LEU A 62 13.81 7.44 -17.67
C LEU A 62 13.66 8.58 -16.68
N ARG A 63 14.22 8.39 -15.48
CA ARG A 63 14.23 9.41 -14.43
C ARG A 63 15.62 9.52 -13.83
N LEU A 64 16.16 10.72 -13.83
CA LEU A 64 17.35 11.06 -13.03
C LEU A 64 16.90 11.67 -11.71
N ARG A 65 17.43 11.14 -10.62
CA ARG A 65 17.21 11.70 -9.29
C ARG A 65 18.44 12.45 -8.85
N ARG A 66 18.23 13.71 -8.54
CA ARG A 66 19.23 14.65 -8.04
C ARG A 66 18.84 15.07 -6.64
N VAL A 67 19.82 15.50 -5.85
CA VAL A 67 19.55 16.25 -4.63
C VAL A 67 18.83 17.54 -5.05
N ARG A 68 17.51 17.62 -4.81
CA ARG A 68 16.69 18.77 -5.21
C ARG A 68 16.93 19.96 -4.28
N ASP A 69 16.94 21.15 -4.86
CA ASP A 69 16.77 22.42 -4.15
C ASP A 69 15.41 22.47 -3.45
N GLY A 70 15.42 22.72 -2.15
CA GLY A 70 14.20 22.88 -1.34
C GLY A 70 14.36 22.52 0.14
N LEU A 71 15.37 21.70 0.47
CA LEU A 71 15.93 21.55 1.81
C LEU A 71 17.43 21.80 1.68
N PRO A 72 18.08 22.60 2.55
CA PRO A 72 19.51 22.76 2.48
C PRO A 72 20.15 21.36 2.62
N PRO A 73 20.99 20.91 1.67
CA PRO A 73 21.72 19.67 1.86
C PRO A 73 22.45 19.78 3.19
N SER A 74 22.42 18.72 4.01
CA SER A 74 23.24 18.71 5.21
C SER A 74 24.70 19.01 4.79
N PRO A 75 25.50 19.72 5.61
CA PRO A 75 26.81 20.23 5.19
C PRO A 75 27.75 19.19 4.55
N GLU A 76 27.57 17.93 4.93
CA GLU A 76 28.24 16.74 4.42
C GLU A 76 27.90 16.37 2.96
N PHE A 77 26.68 16.64 2.47
CA PHE A 77 26.26 16.37 1.08
C PHE A 77 26.22 17.62 0.20
N ALA A 78 26.56 18.80 0.74
CA ALA A 78 26.58 20.06 -0.02
C ALA A 78 27.48 19.99 -1.27
N ARG A 79 28.52 19.16 -1.24
CA ARG A 79 29.40 18.92 -2.40
C ARG A 79 28.71 18.21 -3.58
N HIS A 80 27.60 17.53 -3.34
CA HIS A 80 26.81 16.78 -4.33
C HIS A 80 25.56 17.55 -4.79
N ALA A 81 25.45 18.84 -4.43
CA ALA A 81 24.30 19.65 -4.80
C ALA A 81 24.16 19.72 -6.34
N GLY A 82 22.99 19.34 -6.85
CA GLY A 82 22.71 19.31 -8.28
C GLY A 82 23.28 18.09 -9.02
N GLU A 83 24.09 17.24 -8.38
CA GLU A 83 24.56 15.97 -8.97
C GLU A 83 23.43 14.93 -9.00
N ALA A 84 23.40 14.07 -10.02
CA ALA A 84 22.50 12.92 -10.01
C ALA A 84 23.11 11.80 -9.18
N GLY A 85 22.34 11.30 -8.23
CA GLY A 85 22.75 10.20 -7.38
C GLY A 85 22.00 8.89 -7.65
N ALA A 86 20.93 8.94 -8.45
CA ALA A 86 20.30 7.75 -8.98
C ALA A 86 19.78 7.95 -10.41
N VAL A 87 19.77 6.85 -11.16
CA VAL A 87 19.10 6.72 -12.45
C VAL A 87 18.12 5.57 -12.36
N GLU A 88 16.89 5.83 -12.78
CA GLU A 88 15.84 4.85 -12.88
C GLU A 88 15.39 4.73 -14.33
N LEU A 89 15.18 3.50 -14.76
CA LEU A 89 14.66 3.15 -16.06
C LEU A 89 13.48 2.22 -15.88
N ALA A 90 12.46 2.38 -16.72
CA ALA A 90 11.39 1.39 -16.77
C ALA A 90 10.84 1.20 -18.17
N PHE A 91 10.22 0.04 -18.40
CA PHE A 91 9.37 -0.20 -19.56
C PHE A 91 8.20 -1.08 -19.14
N VAL A 92 7.12 -1.04 -19.92
CA VAL A 92 5.94 -1.89 -19.67
C VAL A 92 5.91 -3.02 -20.69
N ALA A 93 5.82 -4.25 -20.21
CA ALA A 93 5.61 -5.43 -21.05
C ALA A 93 4.58 -6.34 -20.38
N ASN A 94 3.59 -6.80 -21.16
CA ASN A 94 2.55 -7.72 -20.68
C ASN A 94 1.81 -7.25 -19.41
N GLY A 95 1.62 -5.93 -19.24
CA GLY A 95 0.98 -5.35 -18.07
C GLY A 95 1.84 -5.29 -16.80
N VAL A 96 3.13 -5.62 -16.90
CA VAL A 96 4.12 -5.50 -15.82
C VAL A 96 5.03 -4.31 -16.10
N LEU A 97 5.24 -3.46 -15.09
CA LEU A 97 6.24 -2.40 -15.12
C LEU A 97 7.57 -2.99 -14.66
N HIS A 98 8.53 -3.10 -15.58
CA HIS A 98 9.88 -3.57 -15.27
C HIS A 98 10.74 -2.37 -14.93
N CYS A 99 11.24 -2.30 -13.71
CA CYS A 99 12.06 -1.21 -13.21
C CYS A 99 13.51 -1.67 -13.08
N TRP A 100 14.43 -0.79 -13.41
CA TRP A 100 15.86 -0.96 -13.18
C TRP A 100 16.37 0.35 -12.60
N GLU A 101 17.01 0.28 -11.45
CA GLU A 101 17.52 1.45 -10.74
C GLU A 101 18.96 1.24 -10.36
N GLN A 102 19.78 2.25 -10.63
CA GLN A 102 21.13 2.31 -10.14
C GLN A 102 21.32 3.56 -9.29
N VAL A 103 21.74 3.33 -8.05
CA VAL A 103 22.00 4.36 -7.04
C VAL A 103 23.50 4.41 -6.74
N THR A 104 24.01 5.59 -6.44
CA THR A 104 25.35 5.79 -5.88
C THR A 104 25.31 5.72 -4.36
N ASP A 105 26.34 5.16 -3.73
CA ASP A 105 26.42 4.97 -2.27
C ASP A 105 26.10 6.25 -1.46
N TRP A 106 26.61 7.41 -1.91
CA TRP A 106 26.39 8.68 -1.22
C TRP A 106 24.93 9.16 -1.30
N PHE A 107 24.22 8.81 -2.39
CA PHE A 107 22.83 9.21 -2.59
C PHE A 107 21.88 8.31 -1.81
N ASP A 108 22.20 7.02 -1.71
CA ASP A 108 21.51 6.08 -0.84
C ASP A 108 21.63 6.51 0.64
N GLU A 109 22.85 6.87 1.07
CA GLU A 109 23.09 7.41 2.42
C GLU A 109 22.32 8.72 2.67
N TRP A 110 22.33 9.64 1.69
CA TRP A 110 21.59 10.89 1.76
C TRP A 110 20.07 10.66 1.82
N GLU A 111 19.53 9.74 1.03
CA GLU A 111 18.10 9.41 1.02
C GLU A 111 17.69 8.77 2.34
N GLY A 112 18.46 7.82 2.87
CA GLY A 112 18.24 7.21 4.19
C GLY A 112 18.16 8.25 5.32
N ARG A 113 19.14 9.16 5.40
CA ARG A 113 19.15 10.23 6.41
C ARG A 113 18.06 11.26 6.20
N SER A 114 17.74 11.60 4.95
CA SER A 114 16.65 12.53 4.62
C SER A 114 15.29 11.95 5.02
N LEU A 115 15.11 10.63 4.90
CA LEU A 115 13.90 9.93 5.37
C LEU A 115 13.82 9.91 6.89
N GLU A 116 14.93 9.64 7.60
CA GLU A 116 15.00 9.73 9.07
C GLU A 116 14.69 11.15 9.56
N GLN A 117 15.31 12.18 8.95
CA GLN A 117 15.10 13.58 9.31
C GLN A 117 13.67 14.03 9.00
N ARG A 118 13.09 13.64 7.86
CA ARG A 118 11.67 13.91 7.56
C ARG A 118 10.73 13.18 8.50
N GLY A 119 11.06 11.95 8.88
CA GLY A 119 10.34 11.20 9.91
C GLY A 119 10.33 11.95 11.23
N GLN A 120 11.47 12.55 11.61
CA GLN A 120 11.59 13.38 12.80
C GLN A 120 10.83 14.70 12.67
N GLU A 121 10.92 15.40 11.54
CA GLU A 121 10.20 16.66 11.30
C GLU A 121 8.68 16.47 11.27
N ILE A 122 8.20 15.35 10.70
CA ILE A 122 6.79 14.96 10.75
C ILE A 122 6.39 14.63 12.19
N ALA A 123 7.23 13.91 12.94
CA ALA A 123 6.98 13.66 14.36
C ALA A 123 6.91 14.99 15.16
N ASP A 124 7.79 15.94 14.88
CA ASP A 124 7.83 17.27 15.52
C ASP A 124 6.67 18.16 15.07
N ALA A 125 6.24 18.09 13.82
CA ALA A 125 5.07 18.79 13.30
C ALA A 125 3.76 18.21 13.88
N LEU A 126 3.67 16.89 14.00
CA LEU A 126 2.56 16.22 14.71
C LEU A 126 2.55 16.59 16.20
N ARG A 127 3.72 16.75 16.84
CA ARG A 127 3.80 17.30 18.21
C ARG A 127 3.29 18.74 18.27
N ARG A 128 3.56 19.57 17.26
CA ARG A 128 3.09 20.97 17.18
C ARG A 128 1.60 21.11 16.87
N ASP A 129 1.05 20.30 15.97
CA ASP A 129 -0.38 20.35 15.61
C ASP A 129 -1.31 19.74 16.68
N VAL A 130 -0.77 18.92 17.58
CA VAL A 130 -1.49 18.43 18.76
C VAL A 130 -1.35 19.40 19.96
N ALA A 131 -0.43 20.36 19.89
CA ALA A 131 -0.24 21.38 20.91
C ALA A 131 -1.22 22.55 20.72
N GLY A 132 -2.37 22.47 21.40
CA GLY A 132 -3.04 23.66 21.93
C GLY A 132 -2.11 24.45 22.88
N PRO A 133 -2.58 25.53 23.53
CA PRO A 133 -1.75 26.36 24.41
C PRO A 133 -0.95 25.47 25.36
N ALA A 134 0.37 25.68 25.38
CA ALA A 134 1.35 24.78 25.98
C ALA A 134 0.84 24.21 27.32
N PRO A 135 0.56 22.90 27.41
CA PRO A 135 0.36 22.28 28.70
C PRO A 135 1.69 22.38 29.45
N ASP A 136 1.62 22.63 30.74
CA ASP A 136 2.73 22.50 31.69
C ASP A 136 3.63 21.30 31.32
N ASP A 137 4.83 21.62 30.84
CA ASP A 137 5.85 20.74 30.25
C ASP A 137 6.46 19.75 31.27
N SER A 138 5.91 19.65 32.48
CA SER A 138 6.35 18.68 33.49
C SER A 138 5.47 17.42 33.57
N GLY A 139 4.32 17.40 32.89
CA GLY A 139 3.34 16.31 32.94
C GLY A 139 3.47 15.30 31.79
N GLN A 140 3.60 15.78 30.55
CA GLN A 140 3.58 14.97 29.33
C GLN A 140 4.81 14.05 29.23
N ASP A 141 6.00 14.58 29.51
CA ASP A 141 7.25 13.81 29.53
C ASP A 141 7.21 12.69 30.58
N ARG A 142 6.55 12.92 31.72
CA ARG A 142 6.37 11.90 32.77
C ARG A 142 5.32 10.85 32.43
N GLU A 143 4.32 11.18 31.61
CA GLU A 143 3.32 10.22 31.14
C GLU A 143 3.89 9.34 30.04
N ASP A 144 4.63 9.93 29.10
CA ASP A 144 5.31 9.22 28.02
C ASP A 144 6.41 8.28 28.56
N GLN A 145 7.20 8.75 29.53
CA GLN A 145 8.18 7.92 30.23
C GLN A 145 7.51 6.76 30.98
N ARG A 146 6.41 7.02 31.70
CA ARG A 146 5.66 5.95 32.40
C ARG A 146 5.08 4.92 31.43
N ALA A 147 4.52 5.35 30.30
CA ALA A 147 4.02 4.44 29.28
C ALA A 147 5.17 3.62 28.67
N TYR A 148 6.35 4.20 28.48
CA TYR A 148 7.50 3.45 27.99
C TYR A 148 8.03 2.43 29.00
N GLU A 149 8.12 2.80 30.28
CA GLU A 149 8.51 1.90 31.36
C GLU A 149 7.52 0.74 31.54
N GLU A 150 6.21 1.02 31.47
CA GLU A 150 5.17 -0.01 31.47
C GLU A 150 5.37 -0.97 30.30
N TYR A 151 5.57 -0.45 29.09
CA TYR A 151 5.84 -1.27 27.90
C TYR A 151 7.08 -2.15 28.05
N GLN A 152 8.17 -1.61 28.62
CA GLN A 152 9.42 -2.35 28.86
C GLN A 152 9.28 -3.39 29.97
N ALA A 153 8.42 -3.15 30.96
CA ALA A 153 8.13 -4.10 32.02
C ALA A 153 7.21 -5.25 31.57
N MET A 154 6.48 -5.09 30.46
CA MET A 154 5.63 -6.15 29.92
C MET A 154 6.46 -7.27 29.29
N THR A 155 6.08 -8.50 29.61
CA THR A 155 6.56 -9.67 28.88
C THR A 155 6.02 -9.66 27.44
N GLU A 156 6.65 -10.41 26.54
CA GLU A 156 6.13 -10.62 25.17
C GLU A 156 4.70 -11.15 25.20
N HIS A 157 4.43 -12.18 26.01
CA HIS A 157 3.09 -12.75 26.16
C HIS A 157 2.03 -11.72 26.59
N GLN A 158 2.34 -10.85 27.55
CA GLN A 158 1.41 -9.79 27.96
C GLN A 158 1.16 -8.77 26.84
N ARG A 159 2.20 -8.45 26.05
CA ARG A 159 2.04 -7.56 24.89
C ARG A 159 1.13 -8.20 23.84
N ASP A 160 1.32 -9.49 23.57
CA ASP A 160 0.49 -10.25 22.65
C ASP A 160 -0.96 -10.33 23.13
N GLU A 161 -1.22 -10.62 24.41
CA GLU A 161 -2.58 -10.64 24.96
C GLU A 161 -3.31 -9.28 24.81
N VAL A 162 -2.59 -8.17 25.03
CA VAL A 162 -3.14 -6.83 24.83
C VAL A 162 -3.43 -6.56 23.35
N ILE A 163 -2.50 -6.93 22.46
CA ILE A 163 -2.67 -6.79 21.01
C ILE A 163 -3.88 -7.61 20.56
N ASP A 164 -3.96 -8.88 20.95
CA ASP A 164 -5.05 -9.79 20.60
C ASP A 164 -6.40 -9.30 21.11
N GLY A 165 -6.45 -8.75 22.33
CA GLY A 165 -7.66 -8.12 22.86
C GLY A 165 -8.16 -6.96 21.98
N VAL A 166 -7.24 -6.10 21.53
CA VAL A 166 -7.57 -4.99 20.62
C VAL A 166 -7.95 -5.49 19.23
N VAL A 167 -7.28 -6.51 18.71
CA VAL A 167 -7.64 -7.16 17.44
C VAL A 167 -9.07 -7.70 17.55
N GLY A 168 -9.41 -8.39 18.63
CA GLY A 168 -10.76 -8.89 18.88
C GLY A 168 -11.82 -7.79 18.89
N LEU A 169 -11.56 -6.67 19.57
CA LEU A 169 -12.45 -5.51 19.57
C LEU A 169 -12.66 -4.94 18.16
N LEU A 170 -11.58 -4.83 17.38
CA LEU A 170 -11.65 -4.31 16.01
C LEU A 170 -12.38 -5.24 15.06
N LEU A 171 -12.12 -6.55 15.14
CA LEU A 171 -12.83 -7.53 14.32
C LEU A 171 -14.30 -7.65 14.71
N ALA A 172 -14.69 -7.28 15.93
CA ALA A 172 -16.08 -7.20 16.35
C ALA A 172 -16.81 -5.95 15.80
N ASP A 173 -16.08 -4.89 15.42
CA ASP A 173 -16.64 -3.66 14.85
C ASP A 173 -17.13 -3.87 13.40
N PRO A 174 -18.44 -3.71 13.12
CA PRO A 174 -18.97 -3.87 11.76
C PRO A 174 -18.41 -2.87 10.75
N GLU A 175 -18.12 -1.62 11.15
CA GLU A 175 -17.53 -0.62 10.27
C GLU A 175 -16.12 -1.04 9.85
N PHE A 176 -15.36 -1.64 10.77
CA PHE A 176 -14.01 -2.13 10.50
C PHE A 176 -14.02 -3.29 9.49
N ARG A 177 -14.96 -4.25 9.66
CA ARG A 177 -15.11 -5.37 8.72
C ARG A 177 -15.53 -4.90 7.33
N ALA A 178 -16.50 -3.98 7.26
CA ALA A 178 -17.06 -3.47 6.00
C ALA A 178 -16.13 -2.50 5.24
N ALA A 179 -15.03 -2.05 5.84
CA ALA A 179 -14.10 -1.13 5.21
C ALA A 179 -13.43 -1.75 3.96
N LYS A 180 -13.40 -0.96 2.88
CA LYS A 180 -12.99 -1.39 1.53
C LYS A 180 -11.48 -1.62 1.36
N GLY A 181 -10.67 -1.18 2.31
CA GLY A 181 -9.22 -1.36 2.27
C GLY A 181 -8.50 -0.79 3.48
N ASP A 182 -7.18 -0.95 3.48
CA ASP A 182 -6.34 -0.74 4.66
C ASP A 182 -6.38 0.70 5.17
N GLY A 183 -6.39 1.72 4.31
CA GLY A 183 -6.46 3.12 4.76
C GLY A 183 -7.71 3.46 5.59
N GLN A 184 -8.87 2.91 5.21
CA GLN A 184 -10.11 3.08 5.98
C GLN A 184 -10.06 2.30 7.30
N ARG A 185 -9.59 1.04 7.26
CA ARG A 185 -9.37 0.23 8.46
C ARG A 185 -8.40 0.88 9.43
N HIS A 186 -7.30 1.45 8.94
CA HIS A 186 -6.34 2.22 9.74
C HIS A 186 -7.00 3.41 10.45
N THR A 187 -7.92 4.11 9.79
CA THR A 187 -8.62 5.26 10.37
C THR A 187 -9.56 4.82 11.51
N ILE A 188 -10.34 3.75 11.29
CA ILE A 188 -11.22 3.16 12.30
C ILE A 188 -10.40 2.62 13.48
N ALA A 189 -9.33 1.89 13.19
CA ALA A 189 -8.45 1.32 14.20
C ALA A 189 -7.78 2.38 15.07
N LYS A 190 -7.30 3.50 14.50
CA LYS A 190 -6.76 4.61 15.31
C LYS A 190 -7.76 5.11 16.35
N ARG A 191 -9.05 5.22 16.01
CA ARG A 191 -10.11 5.64 16.93
C ARG A 191 -10.32 4.62 18.04
N VAL A 192 -10.49 3.35 17.68
CA VAL A 192 -10.78 2.26 18.64
C VAL A 192 -9.61 2.00 19.58
N VAL A 193 -8.38 1.92 19.05
CA VAL A 193 -7.15 1.71 19.83
C VAL A 193 -6.97 2.81 20.86
N ARG A 194 -7.23 4.08 20.49
CA ARG A 194 -7.14 5.21 21.41
C ARG A 194 -8.19 5.12 22.53
N SER A 195 -9.41 4.67 22.21
CA SER A 195 -10.47 4.50 23.21
C SER A 195 -10.29 3.28 24.10
N ALA A 196 -9.54 2.26 23.66
CA ALA A 196 -9.30 1.05 24.42
C ALA A 196 -8.35 1.26 25.61
N GLY A 197 -7.74 2.44 25.74
CA GLY A 197 -6.83 2.76 26.85
C GLY A 197 -5.54 1.94 26.84
N VAL A 198 -5.21 1.32 25.70
CA VAL A 198 -3.98 0.53 25.58
C VAL A 198 -2.76 1.44 25.54
N ASN A 199 -1.63 0.91 26.01
CA ASN A 199 -0.36 1.60 26.01
C ASN A 199 0.01 2.10 24.60
N ARG A 200 0.40 3.38 24.47
CA ARG A 200 0.69 4.02 23.17
C ARG A 200 1.75 3.31 22.32
N TRP A 201 2.72 2.65 22.95
CA TRP A 201 3.76 1.90 22.25
C TRP A 201 3.25 0.61 21.60
N LEU A 202 2.08 0.11 22.03
CA LEU A 202 1.39 -1.02 21.41
C LEU A 202 0.40 -0.61 20.32
N HIS A 203 0.09 0.68 20.16
CA HIS A 203 -0.95 1.14 19.23
C HIS A 203 -0.68 0.73 17.78
N SER A 204 0.56 0.91 17.33
CA SER A 204 0.94 0.58 15.95
C SER A 204 0.88 -0.93 15.70
N ALA A 205 1.39 -1.72 16.66
CA ALA A 205 1.39 -3.18 16.57
C ALA A 205 -0.03 -3.74 16.55
N ALA A 206 -0.88 -3.34 17.51
CA ALA A 206 -2.27 -3.78 17.59
C ALA A 206 -3.09 -3.39 16.35
N ARG A 207 -2.91 -2.16 15.86
CA ARG A 207 -3.55 -1.70 14.62
C ARG A 207 -3.13 -2.54 13.42
N ASN A 208 -1.83 -2.73 13.22
CA ASN A 208 -1.32 -3.46 12.06
C ASN A 208 -1.76 -4.93 12.11
N ALA A 209 -1.70 -5.57 13.29
CA ALA A 209 -2.19 -6.93 13.50
C ALA A 209 -3.69 -7.04 13.14
N ALA A 210 -4.51 -6.07 13.55
CA ALA A 210 -5.94 -6.08 13.25
C ALA A 210 -6.25 -5.93 11.76
N VAL A 211 -5.52 -5.04 11.06
CA VAL A 211 -5.67 -4.83 9.61
C VAL A 211 -5.27 -6.08 8.84
N LEU A 212 -4.12 -6.68 9.15
CA LEU A 212 -3.65 -7.91 8.52
C LEU A 212 -4.61 -9.07 8.78
N THR A 213 -5.09 -9.23 10.02
CA THR A 213 -6.05 -10.29 10.37
C THR A 213 -7.38 -10.11 9.63
N ALA A 214 -7.88 -8.88 9.53
CA ALA A 214 -9.10 -8.60 8.76
C ALA A 214 -8.92 -8.83 7.26
N ALA A 215 -7.74 -8.53 6.71
CA ALA A 215 -7.42 -8.81 5.31
C ALA A 215 -7.36 -10.31 5.03
N ALA A 216 -6.72 -11.08 5.92
CA ALA A 216 -6.67 -12.55 5.83
C ALA A 216 -8.08 -13.17 5.86
N ARG A 217 -8.92 -12.78 6.83
CA ARG A 217 -10.32 -13.26 6.93
C ARG A 217 -11.16 -12.87 5.71
N ALA A 218 -11.01 -11.63 5.23
CA ALA A 218 -11.68 -11.23 3.99
C ALA A 218 -11.25 -12.10 2.81
N GLY A 219 -9.95 -12.39 2.68
CA GLY A 219 -9.41 -13.30 1.66
C GLY A 219 -10.00 -14.71 1.74
N GLU A 220 -10.10 -15.29 2.93
CA GLU A 220 -10.75 -16.59 3.14
C GLU A 220 -12.20 -16.61 2.64
N HIS A 221 -12.98 -15.57 2.93
CA HIS A 221 -14.33 -15.45 2.39
C HIS A 221 -14.34 -15.27 0.86
N HIS A 222 -13.40 -14.52 0.30
CA HIS A 222 -13.28 -14.33 -1.15
C HIS A 222 -13.00 -15.65 -1.86
N ASP A 223 -12.11 -16.47 -1.31
CA ASP A 223 -11.80 -17.80 -1.84
C ASP A 223 -13.01 -18.73 -1.80
N VAL A 224 -13.74 -18.75 -0.67
CA VAL A 224 -14.98 -19.54 -0.53
C VAL A 224 -16.04 -19.10 -1.54
N ILE A 225 -16.23 -17.79 -1.74
CA ILE A 225 -17.22 -17.25 -2.68
C ILE A 225 -16.81 -17.60 -4.12
N THR A 226 -15.54 -17.39 -4.47
CA THR A 226 -15.01 -17.65 -5.81
C THR A 226 -15.09 -19.14 -6.18
N GLY A 227 -14.88 -20.04 -5.21
CA GLY A 227 -15.03 -21.48 -5.41
C GLY A 227 -16.48 -21.93 -5.61
N ARG A 228 -17.48 -21.11 -5.26
CA ARG A 228 -18.91 -21.47 -5.23
C ARG A 228 -19.80 -20.56 -6.06
N LEU A 229 -19.25 -19.83 -7.03
CA LEU A 229 -19.97 -18.79 -7.78
C LEU A 229 -21.30 -19.26 -8.41
N ASP A 230 -21.34 -20.45 -9.02
CA ASP A 230 -22.58 -20.97 -9.64
C ASP A 230 -23.65 -21.34 -8.60
N GLU A 231 -23.22 -21.95 -7.50
CA GLU A 231 -24.11 -22.33 -6.39
C GLU A 231 -24.70 -21.08 -5.73
N LEU A 232 -23.84 -20.09 -5.42
CA LEU A 232 -24.26 -18.83 -4.81
C LEU A 232 -25.17 -18.03 -5.75
N ALA A 233 -24.89 -18.04 -7.06
CA ALA A 233 -25.76 -17.40 -8.04
C ALA A 233 -27.17 -18.01 -8.06
N ALA A 234 -27.30 -19.34 -7.91
CA ALA A 234 -28.58 -20.02 -7.79
C ALA A 234 -29.30 -19.65 -6.48
N GLN A 235 -28.59 -19.65 -5.35
CA GLN A 235 -29.14 -19.25 -4.04
C GLN A 235 -29.66 -17.81 -4.07
N VAL A 236 -28.88 -16.87 -4.62
CA VAL A 236 -29.30 -15.47 -4.80
C VAL A 236 -30.57 -15.39 -5.66
N ARG A 237 -30.64 -16.12 -6.77
CA ARG A 237 -31.79 -16.08 -7.69
C ARG A 237 -33.09 -16.43 -6.97
N ASP A 238 -33.03 -17.42 -6.10
CA ASP A 238 -34.18 -17.95 -5.38
C ASP A 238 -34.50 -17.13 -4.10
N GLY A 239 -33.54 -16.31 -3.66
CA GLY A 239 -33.68 -15.38 -2.54
C GLY A 239 -34.75 -14.32 -2.72
N GLU A 240 -35.47 -14.02 -1.63
CA GLU A 240 -36.60 -13.06 -1.64
C GLU A 240 -36.15 -11.65 -2.06
N GLY A 241 -35.04 -11.15 -1.53
CA GLY A 241 -34.53 -9.81 -1.84
C GLY A 241 -34.23 -9.60 -3.33
N TYR A 242 -33.70 -10.63 -4.00
CA TYR A 242 -33.44 -10.56 -5.44
C TYR A 242 -34.73 -10.66 -6.27
N ARG A 243 -35.67 -11.53 -5.88
CA ARG A 243 -36.96 -11.70 -6.59
C ARG A 243 -37.88 -10.49 -6.43
N ALA A 244 -37.89 -9.86 -5.26
CA ALA A 244 -38.68 -8.66 -4.98
C ALA A 244 -38.13 -7.41 -5.70
N ALA A 245 -36.87 -7.41 -6.10
CA ALA A 245 -36.25 -6.26 -6.76
C ALA A 245 -36.76 -6.07 -8.21
N ALA A 246 -37.47 -4.95 -8.40
CA ALA A 246 -38.04 -4.55 -9.69
C ALA A 246 -37.01 -4.01 -10.71
N SER A 247 -35.78 -3.73 -10.28
CA SER A 247 -34.74 -3.12 -11.14
C SER A 247 -33.41 -3.86 -11.08
N ALA A 248 -32.60 -3.69 -12.13
CA ALA A 248 -31.25 -4.26 -12.18
C ALA A 248 -30.36 -3.74 -11.02
N ALA A 249 -30.47 -2.46 -10.69
CA ALA A 249 -29.76 -1.87 -9.55
C ALA A 249 -30.21 -2.47 -8.21
N GLY A 250 -31.51 -2.69 -8.01
CA GLY A 250 -32.04 -3.35 -6.81
C GLY A 250 -31.53 -4.78 -6.67
N ARG A 251 -31.47 -5.52 -7.79
CA ARG A 251 -30.93 -6.88 -7.83
C ARG A 251 -29.43 -6.94 -7.51
N ARG A 252 -28.64 -5.97 -7.98
CA ARG A 252 -27.22 -5.83 -7.61
C ARG A 252 -27.04 -5.56 -6.13
N ARG A 253 -27.87 -4.69 -5.55
CA ARG A 253 -27.87 -4.46 -4.09
C ARG A 253 -28.25 -5.72 -3.32
N ALA A 254 -29.22 -6.51 -3.80
CA ALA A 254 -29.57 -7.79 -3.17
C ALA A 254 -28.41 -8.80 -3.20
N VAL A 255 -27.67 -8.90 -4.32
CA VAL A 255 -26.42 -9.69 -4.40
C VAL A 255 -25.40 -9.20 -3.39
N GLU A 256 -25.17 -7.89 -3.34
CA GLU A 256 -24.22 -7.28 -2.41
C GLU A 256 -24.56 -7.59 -0.96
N THR A 257 -25.82 -7.40 -0.55
CA THR A 257 -26.29 -7.72 0.81
C THR A 257 -26.10 -9.21 1.13
N PHE A 258 -26.52 -10.10 0.22
CA PHE A 258 -26.36 -11.55 0.41
C PHE A 258 -24.88 -11.94 0.59
N LEU A 259 -23.99 -11.43 -0.27
CA LEU A 259 -22.57 -11.75 -0.19
C LEU A 259 -21.90 -11.13 1.05
N GLN A 260 -22.35 -9.94 1.47
CA GLN A 260 -21.85 -9.31 2.69
C GLN A 260 -22.28 -10.08 3.94
N GLU A 261 -23.50 -10.61 3.99
CA GLU A 261 -23.96 -11.50 5.06
C GLU A 261 -23.19 -12.82 5.09
N LEU A 262 -22.96 -13.44 3.93
CA LEU A 262 -22.16 -14.66 3.80
C LEU A 262 -20.70 -14.46 4.25
N ALA A 263 -20.19 -13.25 4.08
CA ALA A 263 -18.83 -12.88 4.46
C ALA A 263 -18.76 -12.19 5.82
N ASP A 264 -19.72 -12.44 6.73
CA ASP A 264 -19.72 -11.91 8.10
C ASP A 264 -19.55 -10.37 8.18
N GLY A 265 -20.00 -9.64 7.16
CA GLY A 265 -19.88 -8.19 7.04
C GLY A 265 -18.59 -7.69 6.39
N TYR A 266 -17.64 -8.58 6.05
CA TYR A 266 -16.43 -8.20 5.32
C TYR A 266 -16.75 -7.69 3.93
N TRP A 267 -15.98 -6.69 3.50
CA TRP A 267 -16.11 -6.14 2.16
C TRP A 267 -15.77 -7.18 1.08
N ILE A 268 -16.63 -7.25 0.05
CA ILE A 268 -16.44 -8.11 -1.12
C ILE A 268 -16.04 -7.28 -2.35
N PRO A 269 -14.98 -7.70 -3.08
CA PRO A 269 -14.56 -7.12 -4.34
C PRO A 269 -15.67 -6.91 -5.36
N GLY A 270 -15.55 -5.83 -6.14
CA GLY A 270 -16.55 -5.46 -7.14
C GLY A 270 -16.70 -6.53 -8.21
N ASP A 271 -15.59 -7.02 -8.74
CA ASP A 271 -15.51 -8.11 -9.71
C ASP A 271 -16.20 -9.40 -9.22
N ILE A 272 -15.99 -9.81 -7.96
CA ILE A 272 -16.67 -10.99 -7.39
C ILE A 272 -18.20 -10.76 -7.34
N ARG A 273 -18.65 -9.58 -6.85
CA ARG A 273 -20.07 -9.23 -6.79
C ARG A 273 -20.71 -9.22 -8.19
N GLU A 274 -20.02 -8.63 -9.15
CA GLU A 274 -20.46 -8.56 -10.54
C GLU A 274 -20.55 -9.93 -11.20
N GLU A 275 -19.59 -10.82 -10.92
CA GLU A 275 -19.58 -12.17 -11.48
C GLU A 275 -20.73 -13.02 -10.94
N VAL A 276 -21.01 -12.96 -9.63
CA VAL A 276 -22.19 -13.61 -9.04
C VAL A 276 -23.47 -13.08 -9.69
N TYR A 277 -23.62 -11.75 -9.78
CA TYR A 277 -24.78 -11.13 -10.43
C TYR A 277 -24.95 -11.60 -11.88
N ALA A 278 -23.87 -11.60 -12.67
CA ALA A 278 -23.89 -12.02 -14.06
C ALA A 278 -24.32 -13.50 -14.20
N ARG A 279 -23.88 -14.38 -13.31
CA ARG A 279 -24.32 -15.78 -13.25
C ARG A 279 -25.78 -15.91 -12.85
N THR A 280 -26.25 -15.15 -11.85
CA THR A 280 -27.66 -15.13 -11.44
C THR A 280 -28.57 -14.74 -12.62
N VAL A 281 -28.17 -13.75 -13.43
CA VAL A 281 -28.91 -13.33 -14.63
C VAL A 281 -28.91 -14.43 -15.70
N ARG A 282 -27.79 -15.11 -15.94
CA ARG A 282 -27.71 -16.23 -16.90
C ARG A 282 -28.67 -17.36 -16.52
N LEU A 283 -28.70 -17.75 -15.24
CA LEU A 283 -29.59 -18.79 -14.72
C LEU A 283 -31.08 -18.44 -14.86
N GLY A 284 -31.44 -17.16 -14.89
CA GLY A 284 -32.82 -16.70 -15.12
C GLY A 284 -33.24 -16.67 -16.59
N ARG A 285 -32.32 -16.91 -17.53
CA ARG A 285 -32.62 -16.97 -18.99
C ARG A 285 -32.72 -18.41 -19.51
N THR A 286 -32.20 -19.37 -18.76
CA THR A 286 -32.13 -20.79 -19.14
C THR A 286 -33.21 -21.66 -18.52
N GLY A 287 -34.04 -21.11 -17.63
CA GLY A 287 -35.24 -21.75 -17.08
C GLY A 287 -36.50 -21.04 -17.55
#